data_AF-A0A7C5M3B8-F1
#
_entry.id   AF-A0A7C5M3B8-F1
#
_cell.length_a   1.000
_cell.length_b   1.000
_cell.length_c   1.000
_cell.angle_alpha   90.00
_cell.angle_beta   90.00
_cell.angle_gamma   90.00
#
_symmetry.space_group_name_H-M   'P 1'
#
loop_
_entity.id
_entity.type
_entity.pdbx_description
1 polymer ?
#
loop_
_entity_poly.entity_id
_entity_poly.type
_entity_poly.pdbx_seq_one_letter_code
_entity_poly.pdbx_strand_id
1 'polypeptide(L)' 'MAKAQILVVEDEGIIAQDIQNTLKKLGYAVPAIAYSGKEGIE' A
#
# COMPACT_ATOMS: atom_id res chain seq x y z
N MET A 1 -7.85 0.78 19.82
CA MET A 1 -7.15 -0.10 18.85
C MET A 1 -6.33 0.79 17.92
N ALA A 2 -5.03 0.52 17.75
CA ALA A 2 -4.26 1.21 16.71
C ALA A 2 -4.75 0.74 15.33
N LYS A 3 -4.86 1.65 14.36
CA LYS A 3 -5.24 1.29 12.98
C LYS A 3 -4.12 0.45 12.36
N ALA A 4 -4.50 -0.64 11.67
CA ALA A 4 -3.54 -1.47 10.96
C ALA A 4 -2.81 -0.63 9.89
N GLN A 5 -1.50 -0.86 9.77
CA GLN A 5 -0.66 -0.27 8.74
C GLN A 5 -0.48 -1.31 7.63
N ILE A 6 -0.69 -0.91 6.39
CA ILE A 6 -0.69 -1.80 5.22
C ILE A 6 0.34 -1.29 4.22
N LEU A 7 1.29 -2.13 3.83
CA LEU A 7 2.18 -1.89 2.70
C LEU A 7 1.52 -2.47 1.44
N VAL A 8 1.45 -1.68 0.36
CA VAL A 8 0.98 -2.16 -0.94
C VAL A 8 2.20 -2.56 -1.77
N VAL A 9 2.22 -3.78 -2.28
CA VAL A 9 3.26 -4.28 -3.19
C VAL A 9 2.60 -4.64 -4.51
N GLU A 10 2.83 -3.83 -5.54
CA GLU A 10 2.25 -3.99 -6.88
C GLU A 10 3.16 -3.39 -7.94
N ASP A 11 3.41 -4.10 -9.03
CA ASP A 11 4.33 -3.69 -10.09
C ASP A 11 3.75 -2.60 -11.00
N GLU A 12 2.43 -2.54 -11.15
CA GLU A 12 1.74 -1.51 -11.91
C GLU A 12 1.37 -0.29 -11.05
N GLY A 13 1.98 0.86 -11.35
CA GLY A 13 1.83 2.05 -10.50
C GLY A 13 0.42 2.64 -10.42
N ILE A 14 -0.38 2.56 -11.49
CA ILE A 14 -1.78 3.04 -11.47
C ILE A 14 -2.61 2.15 -10.55
N ILE A 15 -2.41 0.83 -10.61
CA ILE A 15 -3.12 -0.16 -9.79
C ILE A 15 -2.71 -0.01 -8.31
N ALA A 16 -1.41 0.12 -8.04
CA ALA A 16 -0.89 0.33 -6.70
C ALA A 16 -1.47 1.60 -6.03
N GLN A 17 -1.59 2.67 -6.81
CA GLN A 17 -2.17 3.92 -6.33
C GLN A 17 -3.67 3.82 -6.06
N ASP A 18 -4.43 3.09 -6.88
CA ASP A 18 -5.86 2.86 -6.67
C ASP A 18 -6.12 2.02 -5.40
N ILE A 19 -5.33 0.95 -5.19
CA ILE A 19 -5.37 0.15 -3.97
C ILE A 19 -5.05 1.01 -2.74
N GLN A 20 -3.97 1.78 -2.79
CA GLN A 20 -3.62 2.70 -1.70
C GLN A 20 -4.77 3.67 -1.38
N ASN A 21 -5.39 4.27 -2.40
CA ASN A 21 -6.48 5.21 -2.22
C ASN A 21 -7.71 4.55 -1.60
N THR A 22 -8.05 3.34 -2.04
CA THR A 22 -9.16 2.55 -1.49
C THR A 22 -8.91 2.23 -0.02
N LEU A 23 -7.72 1.75 0.34
CA LEU A 23 -7.34 1.47 1.73
C LEU A 23 -7.35 2.72 2.62
N LYS A 24 -6.85 3.85 2.11
CA LYS A 24 -6.91 5.15 2.82
C LYS A 24 -8.35 5.59 3.06
N LYS A 25 -9.25 5.44 2.08
CA LYS A 25 -10.69 5.74 2.22
C LYS A 25 -11.38 4.84 3.26
N LEU A 26 -10.97 3.58 3.36
CA LEU A 26 -11.42 2.64 4.39
C LEU A 26 -10.84 2.95 5.78
N GLY A 27 -9.96 3.94 5.88
CA GLY A 27 -9.41 4.44 7.14
C GLY A 27 -8.14 3.73 7.59
N TYR A 28 -7.51 2.91 6.75
CA TYR A 28 -6.21 2.30 7.03
C TYR A 28 -5.06 3.28 6.80
N ALA A 29 -3.96 3.06 7.50
CA ALA A 29 -2.70 3.74 7.21
C ALA A 29 -1.94 2.97 6.12
N VAL A 30 -1.57 3.65 5.04
CA VAL A 30 -0.77 3.07 3.95
C VAL A 30 0.47 3.94 3.77
N PRO A 31 1.57 3.64 4.51
CA PRO A 31 2.73 4.53 4.59
C PRO A 31 3.58 4.54 3.31
N ALA A 32 3.55 3.46 2.53
CA ALA A 32 4.34 3.33 1.30
C ALA A 32 3.66 2.40 0.29
N ILE A 33 4.15 2.46 -0.95
CA ILE A 33 3.93 1.50 -2.03
C ILE A 33 5.32 0.98 -2.43
N ALA A 34 5.42 -0.31 -2.69
CA ALA A 34 6.58 -0.94 -3.31
C ALA A 34 6.18 -1.50 -4.69
N TYR A 35 7.08 -1.44 -5.66
CA TYR A 35 6.84 -1.87 -7.05
C TYR A 35 7.40 -3.26 -7.35
N SER A 36 7.95 -3.93 -6.34
CA SER A 36 8.40 -5.31 -6.44
C SER A 36 8.41 -5.98 -5.07
N GLY A 37 8.37 -7.31 -5.06
CA GLY A 37 8.53 -8.06 -3.81
C GLY A 37 9.85 -7.78 -3.10
N LYS A 38 10.92 -7.47 -3.85
CA LYS A 38 12.22 -7.07 -3.31
C LYS A 38 12.14 -5.74 -2.57
N GLU A 39 11.54 -4.72 -3.19
CA GLU A 39 11.35 -3.41 -2.56
C GLU A 39 10.43 -3.50 -1.32
N GLY A 40 9.49 -4.45 -1.30
CA GLY A 40 8.61 -4.66 -0.15
C GLY A 40 9.26 -5.32 1.07
N ILE A 41 10.47 -5.86 0.94
CA ILE A 41 11.21 -6.54 2.02
C ILE A 41 12.52 -5.84 2.41
N GLU A 42 12.98 -4.85 1.63
CA GLU A 42 14.16 -4.01 1.94
C GLU A 42 13.84 -2.98 3.04
#